data_AF-A0A7V8XHQ4-F1
#
_entry.id   AF-A0A7V8XHQ4-F1
#
_cell.length_a   1.000
_cell.length_b   1.000
_cell.length_c   1.000
_cell.angle_alpha   90.00
_cell.angle_beta   90.00
_cell.angle_gamma   90.00
#
_symmetry.space_group_name_H-M   'P 1'
#
loop_
_entity.id
_entity.type
_entity.pdbx_description
1 polymer ?
#
loop_
_entity_poly.entity_id
_entity_poly.type
_entity_poly.pdbx_seq_one_letter_code
_entity_poly.pdbx_strand_id
1 'polypeptide(L)' 'MSEQARVSLRRWLRRQLRQPTPQRERLEAAVTHDDPVEARRLLERFDFTDAQRRHVELLIDEWERSRVGH' A
#
# COMPACT_ATOMS: atom_id res chain seq x y z
N MET A 1 -0.81 7.33 -11.29
CA MET A 1 -0.05 6.09 -10.98
C MET A 1 -0.01 5.16 -12.19
N SER A 2 1.12 4.51 -12.48
CA SER A 2 1.16 3.43 -13.48
C SER A 2 0.58 2.14 -12.90
N GLU A 3 -0.14 1.37 -13.71
CA GLU A 3 -0.69 0.08 -13.29
C GLU A 3 0.39 -0.88 -12.72
N GLN A 4 1.65 -0.73 -13.17
CA GLN A 4 2.79 -1.48 -12.66
C GLN A 4 3.11 -1.18 -11.19
N ALA A 5 3.04 0.07 -10.74
CA ALA A 5 3.30 0.42 -9.33
C ALA A 5 2.24 -0.20 -8.41
N ARG A 6 0.97 -0.15 -8.85
CA ARG A 6 -0.16 -0.77 -8.16
C ARG A 6 -0.01 -2.29 -8.04
N VAL A 7 0.37 -2.97 -9.12
CA VAL A 7 0.62 -4.41 -9.14
C VAL A 7 1.80 -4.78 -8.24
N SER A 8 2.86 -3.97 -8.23
CA SER A 8 4.05 -4.19 -7.40
C SER A 8 3.72 -4.10 -5.91
N LEU A 9 2.97 -3.07 -5.49
CA LEU A 9 2.48 -2.93 -4.12
C LEU A 9 1.59 -4.11 -3.72
N ARG A 10 0.63 -4.50 -4.56
CA ARG A 10 -0.28 -5.62 -4.27
C ARG A 10 0.47 -6.95 -4.16
N ARG A 11 1.49 -7.18 -5.00
CA ARG A 11 2.34 -8.37 -4.94
C ARG A 11 3.18 -8.39 -3.67
N TRP A 12 3.74 -7.26 -3.27
CA TRP A 12 4.47 -7.12 -2.01
C TRP A 12 3.57 -7.40 -0.81
N LEU A 13 2.37 -6.80 -0.77
CA LEU A 13 1.38 -7.00 0.29
C LEU A 13 0.98 -8.47 0.45
N ARG A 14 0.71 -9.17 -0.65
CA ARG A 14 0.41 -10.61 -0.61
C ARG A 14 1.57 -11.46 -0.11
N ARG A 15 2.81 -11.00 -0.29
CA ARG A 15 4.00 -11.73 0.15
C ARG A 15 4.30 -11.50 1.63
N GLN A 16 4.05 -10.29 2.15
CA GLN A 16 4.23 -9.99 3.58
C GLN A 16 3.05 -10.49 4.42
N LEU A 17 1.82 -10.32 3.94
CA LEU A 17 0.59 -10.68 4.64
C LEU A 17 0.02 -11.98 4.07
N ARG A 18 0.76 -13.09 4.25
CA ARG A 18 0.38 -14.42 3.74
C ARG A 18 -0.93 -14.94 4.35
N GLN A 19 -1.30 -14.49 5.55
CA GLN A 19 -2.57 -14.85 6.17
C GLN A 19 -3.67 -13.87 5.76
N PRO A 20 -4.86 -14.36 5.37
CA PRO A 20 -6.01 -13.49 5.16
C PRO A 20 -6.41 -12.86 6.50
N THR A 21 -6.26 -11.55 6.60
CA THR A 21 -6.73 -10.76 7.74
C THR A 21 -7.69 -9.67 7.24
N PRO A 22 -8.65 -9.24 8.07
CA PRO A 22 -9.54 -8.13 7.71
C PRO A 22 -8.79 -6.86 7.31
N GLN A 23 -7.62 -6.61 7.93
CA GLN A 23 -6.75 -5.48 7.61
C GLN A 23 -6.14 -5.62 6.21
N ARG A 24 -5.73 -6.84 5.80
CA ARG A 24 -5.22 -7.11 4.45
C ARG A 24 -6.29 -6.83 3.39
N GLU A 25 -7.53 -7.27 3.64
CA GLU A 25 -8.63 -7.07 2.69
C GLU A 25 -8.98 -5.59 2.52
N ARG A 26 -9.03 -4.83 3.63
CA ARG A 26 -9.22 -3.37 3.57
C ARG A 26 -8.09 -2.69 2.82
N LEU A 27 -6.86 -3.15 2.99
CA LEU A 27 -5.71 -2.60 2.29
C LEU A 27 -5.75 -2.90 0.78
N GLU A 28 -6.14 -4.13 0.40
CA GLU A 28 -6.40 -4.46 -1.01
C GLU A 28 -7.54 -3.62 -1.59
N ALA A 29 -8.58 -3.32 -0.80
CA ALA A 29 -9.67 -2.44 -1.20
C ALA A 29 -9.19 -1.01 -1.39
N ALA A 30 -8.39 -0.44 -0.48
CA ALA A 30 -7.82 0.90 -0.60
C ALA A 30 -6.97 1.04 -1.88
N VAL A 31 -6.09 0.05 -2.15
CA VAL A 31 -5.32 0.01 -3.41
C VAL A 31 -6.24 -0.09 -4.63
N THR A 32 -7.36 -0.82 -4.52
CA THR A 32 -8.30 -1.02 -5.62
C THR A 32 -9.09 0.24 -5.98
N HIS A 33 -9.56 0.97 -4.95
CA HIS A 33 -10.33 2.21 -5.08
C HIS A 33 -9.46 3.44 -5.30
N ASP A 34 -8.17 3.22 -5.49
CA ASP A 34 -7.19 4.27 -5.60
C ASP A 34 -7.20 5.22 -4.36
N ASP A 35 -7.13 4.71 -3.12
CA ASP A 35 -7.13 5.53 -1.89
C ASP A 35 -5.80 5.40 -1.12
N PRO A 36 -4.90 6.40 -1.19
CA PRO A 36 -3.55 6.30 -0.64
C PRO A 36 -3.52 6.64 0.85
N VAL A 37 -4.47 7.46 1.30
CA VAL A 37 -4.63 7.94 2.66
C VAL A 37 -5.12 6.79 3.52
N GLU A 38 -6.12 6.06 3.05
CA GLU A 38 -6.61 4.86 3.73
C GLU A 38 -5.55 3.75 3.72
N ALA A 39 -4.82 3.58 2.61
CA ALA A 39 -3.70 2.64 2.58
C ALA A 39 -2.64 2.97 3.64
N ARG A 40 -2.24 4.25 3.76
CA ARG A 40 -1.26 4.69 4.78
C ARG A 40 -1.77 4.42 6.19
N ARG A 41 -3.03 4.80 6.49
CA ARG A 41 -3.67 4.54 7.79
C ARG A 41 -3.72 3.06 8.16
N LEU A 42 -3.95 2.18 7.19
CA LEU A 42 -4.01 0.74 7.43
C LEU A 42 -2.62 0.16 7.67
N LEU A 43 -1.60 0.65 6.97
CA LEU A 43 -0.21 0.20 7.13
C LEU A 43 0.38 0.55 8.50
N GLU A 44 -0.05 1.64 9.11
CA GLU A 44 0.32 1.99 10.49
C GLU A 44 -0.10 0.93 11.51
N ARG A 45 -1.11 0.12 11.20
CA ARG A 45 -1.63 -0.93 12.09
C ARG A 45 -0.88 -2.26 11.99
N PHE A 46 0.08 -2.38 11.07
CA PHE A 46 0.90 -3.58 10.92
C PHE A 46 2.27 -3.38 11.57
N ASP A 47 2.77 -4.43 12.22
CA ASP A 47 4.13 -4.48 12.76
C ASP A 47 5.13 -4.75 11.64
N PHE A 48 5.50 -3.69 10.93
CA PHE A 48 6.61 -3.69 9.99
C PHE A 48 7.92 -3.34 10.69
N THR A 49 9.01 -3.93 10.19
CA THR A 49 10.35 -3.40 10.45
C THR A 49 10.49 -1.99 9.87
N ASP A 50 11.38 -1.16 10.41
CA ASP A 50 11.61 0.19 9.91
C ASP A 50 11.97 0.23 8.41
N ALA A 51 12.72 -0.77 7.95
CA ALA A 51 13.08 -0.89 6.53
C ALA A 51 11.85 -1.15 5.65
N GLN A 52 10.94 -2.03 6.08
CA GLN A 52 9.69 -2.30 5.39
C GLN A 52 8.76 -1.06 5.42
N ARG A 53 8.65 -0.40 6.58
CA ARG A 53 7.85 0.82 6.74
C ARG A 53 8.30 1.92 5.77
N ARG A 54 9.60 2.25 5.77
CA ARG A 54 10.17 3.23 4.83
C ARG A 54 9.93 2.86 3.38
N HIS A 55 10.08 1.59 3.01
CA HIS A 55 9.86 1.14 1.64
C HIS A 55 8.40 1.38 1.20
N VAL A 56 7.43 1.08 2.06
CA VAL A 56 6.01 1.25 1.72
C VAL A 56 5.61 2.72 1.73
N GLU A 57 6.12 3.51 2.67
CA GLU A 57 5.91 4.97 2.71
C GLU A 57 6.35 5.62 1.39
N LEU A 58 7.54 5.26 0.88
CA LEU A 58 8.02 5.76 -0.42
C LEU A 58 7.09 5.38 -1.59
N LEU A 59 6.53 4.17 -1.58
CA LEU A 59 5.57 3.73 -2.61
C LEU A 59 4.27 4.54 -2.55
N ILE A 60 3.78 4.85 -1.34
CA ILE A 60 2.57 5.67 -1.17
C ILE A 60 2.82 7.13 -1.51
N ASP A 61 3.96 7.69 -1.11
CA ASP A 61 4.34 9.07 -1.45
C ASP A 61 4.44 9.25 -2.97
N GLU A 62 5.04 8.29 -3.68
CA GLU A 62 5.07 8.28 -5.15
C GLU A 62 3.66 8.17 -5.74
N TRP A 63 2.82 7.32 -5.17
CA TRP A 63 1.44 7.17 -5.59
C TRP A 63 0.64 8.48 -5.43
N GLU A 64 0.75 9.16 -4.29
CA GLU A 64 0.11 10.47 -4.04
C GLU A 64 0.62 11.54 -5.00
N ARG A 65 1.94 11.65 -5.19
CA ARG A 65 2.53 12.59 -6.15
C ARG A 65 2.05 12.34 -7.57
N SER A 66 1.94 11.07 -7.98
CA SER A 66 1.44 10.70 -9.31
C SER A 66 -0.04 11.04 -9.54
N ARG A 67 -0.77 11.43 -8.49
CA ARG A 67 -2.17 11.79 -8.53
C ARG A 67 -2.42 13.28 -8.49
N VAL A 68 -1.60 14.03 -7.76
CA VAL A 68 -1.65 15.50 -7.76
C VAL A 68 -1.18 16.08 -9.10
N GLY A 69 -0.40 15.30 -9.88
CA GLY A 69 0.08 15.67 -11.21
C GLY A 69 -0.81 15.26 -12.40
N HIS A 70 -2.06 14.82 -12.18
CA HIS A 70 -3.02 14.50 -13.23
C HIS A 70 -4.31 15.32 -13.04
#